data_AF-A0A520MRG6-F1
#
_entry.id   AF-A0A520MRG6-F1
#
_cell.length_a   1.000
_cell.length_b   1.000
_cell.length_c   1.000
_cell.angle_alpha   90.00
_cell.angle_beta   90.00
_cell.angle_gamma   90.00
#
_symmetry.space_group_name_H-M   'P 1'
#
loop_
_entity.id
_entity.type
_entity.pdbx_description
1 polymer ?
#
loop_
_entity_poly.entity_id
_entity_poly.type
_entity_poly.pdbx_seq_one_letter_code
_entity_poly.pdbx_strand_id
1 'polypeptide(L)' 'LQNEMTESEADWQFVSYGNTYHAFTNPAANDIEMGTVYNHDSDMRSWTAMSNFLEEVFSNVNK' A
#
# COMPACT_ATOMS: atom_id res chain seq x y z
N LEU A 1 4.26 13.67 -6.41
CA LEU A 1 3.76 12.29 -6.37
C LEU A 1 2.73 12.02 -7.47
N GLN A 2 1.42 12.25 -7.32
CA GLN A 2 0.48 11.83 -8.38
C GLN A 2 0.76 12.48 -9.75
N ASN A 3 1.02 13.79 -9.79
CA ASN A 3 1.41 14.47 -11.04
C ASN A 3 2.71 13.89 -11.63
N GLU A 4 3.72 13.67 -10.80
CA GLU A 4 5.02 13.11 -11.21
C GLU A 4 4.88 11.69 -11.77
N MET A 5 4.06 10.83 -11.13
CA MET A 5 3.79 9.48 -11.62
C MET A 5 3.08 9.52 -12.98
N THR A 6 2.09 10.40 -13.15
CA THR A 6 1.40 10.60 -14.43
C THR A 6 2.32 11.16 -15.50
N GLU A 7 3.16 12.15 -15.17
CA GLU A 7 4.14 12.75 -16.08
C GLU A 7 5.21 11.75 -16.53
N SER A 8 5.51 10.75 -15.69
CA SER A 8 6.43 9.66 -16.02
C SER A 8 5.81 8.55 -16.90
N GLU A 9 4.53 8.66 -17.24
CA GLU A 9 3.76 7.63 -17.97
C GLU A 9 3.76 6.24 -17.29
N ALA A 10 3.95 6.20 -15.96
CA ALA A 10 3.87 4.97 -15.19
C ALA A 10 2.43 4.45 -15.11
N ASP A 11 2.26 3.13 -15.06
CA ASP A 11 1.03 2.51 -14.59
C ASP A 11 1.02 2.54 -13.06
N TRP A 12 0.12 3.32 -12.46
CA TRP A 12 0.13 3.58 -11.03
C TRP A 12 -1.25 3.65 -10.40
N GLN A 13 -1.30 3.25 -9.13
CA GLN A 13 -2.46 3.38 -8.27
C GLN A 13 -2.04 4.03 -6.95
N PHE A 14 -2.89 4.90 -6.41
CA PHE A 14 -2.72 5.43 -5.05
C PHE A 14 -3.88 4.96 -4.18
N VAL A 15 -3.56 4.17 -3.16
CA VAL A 15 -4.54 3.60 -2.23
C VAL A 15 -4.37 4.29 -0.88
N SER A 16 -5.43 4.94 -0.41
CA SER A 16 -5.47 5.59 0.91
C SER A 16 -6.29 4.76 1.88
N TYR A 17 -5.72 4.46 3.05
CA TYR A 17 -6.41 3.76 4.13
C TYR A 17 -6.78 4.76 5.25
N GLY A 18 -8.08 4.92 5.51
CA GLY A 18 -8.56 5.78 6.59
C GLY A 18 -8.14 5.28 7.98
N ASN A 19 -8.00 6.19 8.94
CA ASN A 19 -7.61 5.88 10.33
C ASN A 19 -6.32 5.04 10.44
N THR A 20 -5.37 5.28 9.53
CA THR A 20 -4.13 4.51 9.42
C THR A 20 -2.94 5.42 9.66
N TYR A 21 -2.10 5.04 10.61
CA TYR A 21 -0.87 5.74 10.98
C TYR A 21 0.34 5.17 10.22
N HIS A 22 1.54 5.73 10.42
CA HIS A 22 2.76 5.08 9.94
C HIS A 22 2.95 3.70 10.61
N ALA A 23 3.76 2.85 9.99
CA ALA A 23 4.06 1.50 10.49
C ALA A 23 2.83 0.61 10.72
N PHE A 24 1.73 0.86 10.02
CA PHE A 24 0.48 0.13 10.20
C PHE A 24 0.53 -1.37 9.89
N THR A 25 1.58 -1.84 9.20
CA THR A 25 1.84 -3.26 8.90
C THR A 25 2.73 -3.94 9.94
N ASN A 26 3.24 -3.21 10.94
CA ASN A 26 4.07 -3.76 12.01
C ASN A 26 3.21 -4.01 13.25
N PRO A 27 2.91 -5.27 13.63
CA PRO A 27 2.08 -5.59 14.80
C PRO A 27 2.62 -5.06 16.14
N ALA A 28 3.90 -4.72 16.22
CA ALA A 28 4.52 -4.15 17.42
C ALA A 28 4.43 -2.61 17.51
N ALA A 29 3.94 -1.92 16.46
CA ALA A 29 3.82 -0.47 16.46
C ALA A 29 2.62 -0.02 17.31
N ASN A 30 2.88 0.77 18.36
CA ASN A 30 1.83 1.30 19.24
C ASN A 30 2.27 2.61 19.91
N ASP A 31 2.87 3.52 19.14
CA ASP A 31 3.29 4.84 19.58
C ASP A 31 2.50 5.91 18.82
N ILE A 32 1.45 6.42 19.46
CA ILE A 32 0.58 7.45 18.89
C ILE A 32 1.29 8.80 18.80
N GLU A 33 2.19 9.12 19.74
CA GLU A 33 2.91 10.40 19.75
C GLU A 33 3.88 10.49 18.57
N MET A 34 4.53 9.37 18.23
CA MET A 34 5.35 9.23 17.02
C MET A 34 4.51 9.01 15.75
N GLY A 35 3.20 8.80 15.88
CA GLY A 35 2.30 8.52 14.75
C GLY A 35 2.55 7.17 14.10
N THR A 36 3.02 6.17 14.87
CA THR A 36 3.29 4.80 14.41
C THR A 36 2.42 3.79 15.16
N VAL A 37 1.35 3.32 14.52
CA VAL A 37 0.36 2.44 15.17
C VAL A 37 -0.08 1.36 14.19
N TYR A 38 -0.05 0.11 14.64
CA TYR A 38 -0.55 -1.03 13.91
C TYR A 38 -2.04 -0.86 13.58
N ASN A 39 -2.42 -1.21 12.34
CA ASN A 39 -3.82 -1.30 11.95
C ASN A 39 -4.05 -2.57 11.13
N HIS A 40 -4.70 -3.56 11.75
CA HIS A 40 -4.98 -4.87 11.18
C HIS A 40 -5.71 -4.82 9.82
N ASP A 41 -6.73 -3.97 9.70
CA ASP A 41 -7.51 -3.89 8.46
C ASP A 41 -6.69 -3.31 7.32
N SER A 42 -5.89 -2.28 7.60
CA SER A 42 -5.02 -1.64 6.60
C SER A 42 -3.86 -2.54 6.20
N ASP A 43 -3.30 -3.29 7.15
CA ASP A 43 -2.29 -4.32 6.90
C ASP A 43 -2.81 -5.35 5.90
N MET A 44 -3.92 -6.04 6.23
CA MET A 44 -4.50 -7.05 5.34
C MET A 44 -4.93 -6.50 3.97
N ARG A 45 -5.54 -5.31 3.93
CA ARG A 45 -5.99 -4.71 2.66
C ARG A 45 -4.82 -4.28 1.78
N SER A 46 -3.75 -3.75 2.38
CA SER A 46 -2.53 -3.38 1.64
C SER A 46 -1.79 -4.60 1.10
N TRP A 47 -1.73 -5.68 1.88
CA TRP A 47 -1.16 -6.94 1.43
C TRP A 47 -1.94 -7.53 0.24
N THR A 48 -3.27 -7.47 0.30
CA THR A 48 -4.15 -7.94 -0.78
C THR A 48 -3.95 -7.10 -2.05
N ALA A 49 -3.93 -5.77 -1.93
CA ALA A 49 -3.73 -4.87 -3.08
C ALA A 49 -2.36 -5.11 -3.74
N MET A 50 -1.29 -5.25 -2.94
CA MET A 50 0.05 -5.59 -3.44
C MET A 50 0.04 -6.95 -4.14
N SER A 51 -0.55 -7.97 -3.54
CA SER A 51 -0.59 -9.32 -4.10
C SER A 51 -1.31 -9.36 -5.45
N ASN A 52 -2.45 -8.68 -5.56
CA ASN A 52 -3.20 -8.56 -6.82
C ASN A 52 -2.38 -7.85 -7.91
N PHE A 53 -1.69 -6.77 -7.56
CA PHE A 53 -0.84 -6.04 -8.51
C PHE A 53 0.32 -6.92 -9.01
N LEU A 54 0.99 -7.66 -8.12
CA LEU A 54 2.06 -8.57 -8.51
C LEU A 54 1.52 -9.74 -9.35
N GLU A 55 0.35 -10.27 -9.01
CA GLU A 55 -0.32 -11.30 -9.81
C GLU A 55 -0.62 -10.78 -11.23
N GLU A 56 -1.14 -9.57 -11.36
CA GLU A 56 -1.38 -8.94 -12.66
C GLU A 56 -0.09 -8.82 -13.48
N VAL A 57 0.98 -8.26 -12.88
CA VAL A 57 2.26 -8.05 -13.55
C VAL A 57 2.90 -9.37 -13.98
N PHE A 58 2.87 -10.40 -13.14
CA PHE A 58 3.56 -11.66 -13.41
C PHE A 58 2.71 -12.71 -14.15
N SER A 59 1.38 -12.64 -14.09
CA SER A 59 0.51 -13.56 -14.83
C SER A 59 0.36 -13.17 -16.30
N ASN A 60 0.64 -11.92 -16.64
CA ASN A 60 0.63 -11.42 -18.02
C ASN A 60 1.92 -11.72 -18.82
N VAL A 61 2.86 -12.50 -18.27
CA VAL A 61 4.16 -12.81 -18.91
C VAL A 61 4.05 -13.69 -20.18
N ASN A 62 2.86 -14.17 -20.53
CA ASN A 62 2.60 -14.98 -21.74
C ASN A 62 1.60 -14.34 -22.74
N LYS A 63 1.44 -13.01 -22.75
CA LYS A 63 0.74 -12.29 -23.83
C LYS A 63 1.69 -11.39 -24.61
#